data_AF-A0A0G0EH30-F1
#
_entry.id   AF-A0A0G0EH30-F1
#
_cell.length_a   1.000
_cell.length_b   1.000
_cell.length_c   1.000
_cell.angle_alpha   90.00
_cell.angle_beta   90.00
_cell.angle_gamma   90.00
#
_symmetry.space_group_name_H-M   'P 1'
#
loop_
_entity.id
_entity.type
_entity.pdbx_description
1 polymer ?
#
loop_
_entity_poly.entity_id
_entity_poly.type
_entity_poly.pdbx_seq_one_letter_code
_entity_poly.pdbx_strand_id
1 'polypeptide(L)' 'MVVVKKQPGDSDESLIRKFSRKVMSEGIIQEAKRREFYLKPSLARKQKAEDARRMRKSWT' A
#
# COMPACT_ATOMS: atom_id res chain seq x y z
N MET A 1 0.75 -4.30 10.78
CA MET A 1 0.25 -3.28 11.74
C MET A 1 1.21 -2.09 11.70
N VAL A 2 0.73 -0.88 11.40
CA VAL A 2 1.58 0.32 11.29
C VAL A 2 1.43 1.18 12.52
N VAL A 3 2.54 1.45 13.20
CA VAL A 3 2.63 2.37 14.32
C VAL A 3 3.61 3.48 13.98
N VAL A 4 3.20 4.72 14.24
CA VAL A 4 4.04 5.93 14.14
C VAL A 4 3.89 6.69 15.45
N LYS A 5 5.02 6.98 16.10
CA LYS A 5 5.08 7.73 17.36
C LYS A 5 5.50 9.17 17.06
N LYS A 6 4.86 10.13 17.73
CA LYS A 6 5.23 11.55 17.64
C LYS A 6 6.60 11.79 18.28
N GLN A 7 7.47 12.53 17.60
CA GLN A 7 8.74 12.98 18.15
C GLN A 7 8.60 14.40 18.73
N PRO A 8 9.44 14.78 19.72
CA PRO A 8 9.48 16.16 20.20
C PRO A 8 9.81 17.11 19.04
N GLY A 9 8.95 18.09 18.78
CA GLY A 9 9.09 19.05 17.68
C GLY A 9 8.41 18.67 16.35
N ASP A 10 7.80 17.49 16.23
CA ASP A 10 6.96 17.17 15.07
C ASP A 10 5.61 17.89 15.15
N SER A 11 5.17 18.48 14.03
CA SER A 11 3.79 18.93 13.85
C SER A 11 2.85 17.74 13.64
N ASP A 12 1.57 17.91 13.95
CA ASP A 12 0.57 16.86 13.79
C ASP A 12 0.41 16.46 12.31
N GLU A 13 0.57 17.41 11.40
CA GLU A 13 0.54 17.20 9.95
C GLU A 13 1.71 16.35 9.45
N SER A 14 2.91 16.56 10.02
CA SER A 14 4.10 15.72 9.76
C SER A 14 3.82 14.27 10.16
N LEU A 15 3.19 14.06 11.31
CA LEU A 15 2.83 12.74 11.82
C LEU A 15 1.85 12.02 10.89
N ILE A 16 0.79 12.69 10.46
CA ILE A 16 -0.20 12.16 9.51
C ILE A 16 0.49 11.79 8.20
N ARG A 17 1.35 12.65 7.66
CA ARG A 17 2.08 12.37 6.41
C ARG A 17 3.03 11.18 6.52
N LYS A 18 3.71 11.01 7.67
CA LYS A 18 4.56 9.84 7.95
C LYS A 18 3.71 8.57 8.04
N PHE A 19 2.57 8.62 8.71
CA PHE A 19 1.63 7.51 8.80
C PHE A 19 1.10 7.09 7.42
N SER A 20 0.58 8.03 6.64
CA SER A 20 0.05 7.75 5.30
C SER A 20 1.11 7.13 4.38
N ARG A 21 2.34 7.65 4.40
CA ARG A 21 3.46 7.04 3.65
C ARG A 21 3.75 5.62 4.10
N LYS A 22 3.79 5.37 5.41
CA LYS A 22 4.07 4.04 5.95
C LYS A 22 2.97 3.05 5.62
N VAL A 23 1.69 3.46 5.68
CA VAL A 23 0.54 2.64 5.27
C VAL A 23 0.58 2.29 3.79
N MET A 24 0.91 3.25 2.93
CA MET A 24 1.05 3.01 1.49
C MET A 24 2.22 2.08 1.17
N SER A 25 3.38 2.28 1.83
CA SER A 25 4.58 1.46 1.65
C SER A 25 4.39 0.01 2.08
N GLU A 26 3.65 -0.21 3.17
CA GLU A 26 3.32 -1.56 3.67
C GLU A 26 2.25 -2.27 2.82
N GLY A 27 1.67 -1.60 1.83
CA GLY A 27 0.71 -2.22 0.91
C GLY A 27 -0.63 -2.59 1.54
N ILE A 28 -0.95 -2.06 2.73
CA ILE A 28 -2.12 -2.46 3.53
C ILE A 28 -3.42 -2.23 2.75
N ILE A 29 -3.52 -1.09 2.05
CA ILE A 29 -4.72 -0.73 1.29
C ILE A 29 -4.89 -1.68 0.09
N GLN A 30 -3.79 -2.00 -0.60
CA GLN A 30 -3.79 -2.91 -1.75
C GLN A 30 -4.16 -4.33 -1.33
N GLU A 31 -3.67 -4.77 -0.17
CA GLU A 31 -4.03 -6.07 0.39
C GLU A 31 -5.50 -6.12 0.83
N ALA A 32 -6.00 -5.08 1.49
CA ALA A 32 -7.40 -4.99 1.88
C ALA A 32 -8.33 -5.12 0.67
N LYS A 33 -8.05 -4.36 -0.41
CA LYS A 33 -8.81 -4.46 -1.68
C LYS A 33 -8.74 -5.85 -2.32
N ARG A 34 -7.57 -6.51 -2.28
CA ARG A 34 -7.41 -7.87 -2.82
C ARG A 34 -8.21 -8.91 -2.04
N ARG A 35 -8.40 -8.70 -0.73
CA ARG A 35 -9.11 -9.62 0.17
C ARG A 35 -10.60 -9.31 0.31
N GLU A 36 -11.08 -8.22 -0.27
CA GLU A 36 -12.49 -7.79 -0.19
C GLU A 36 -13.46 -8.84 -0.76
N PHE A 37 -13.04 -9.56 -1.80
CA PHE A 37 -13.79 -10.67 -2.39
C PHE A 37 -12.86 -11.83 -2.73
N TYR A 38 -13.42 -13.04 -2.73
CA TYR A 38 -12.67 -14.21 -3.15
C TYR A 38 -12.40 -14.17 -4.66
N LEU A 39 -11.13 -14.32 -5.03
CA LEU A 39 -10.68 -14.50 -6.39
C LEU A 39 -10.13 -15.91 -6.57
N LYS A 40 -10.52 -16.57 -7.67
CA LYS A 40 -9.89 -17.84 -8.06
C LYS A 40 -8.36 -17.64 -8.15
N PRO A 41 -7.54 -18.63 -7.74
CA PRO A 41 -6.07 -18.50 -7.71
C PRO A 41 -5.45 -18.07 -9.04
N SER A 42 -6.05 -18.47 -10.16
CA SER A 42 -5.60 -18.05 -11.51
C SER A 42 -5.82 -16.56 -11.76
N LEU A 43 -6.98 -16.02 -11.36
CA LEU A 43 -7.31 -14.60 -11.53
C LEU A 43 -6.45 -13.73 -10.61
N ALA A 44 -6.22 -14.17 -9.38
CA ALA A 44 -5.33 -13.47 -8.45
C ALA A 44 -3.88 -13.38 -8.98
N ARG A 45 -3.36 -14.46 -9.57
CA ARG A 45 -2.03 -14.45 -10.23
C ARG A 45 -2.00 -13.50 -11.44
N LYS A 46 -3.05 -13.51 -12.27
CA LYS A 46 -3.17 -12.61 -13.43
C LYS A 46 -3.18 -11.13 -13.00
N GLN A 47 -4.00 -10.77 -12.01
CA GLN A 47 -4.08 -9.40 -11.50
C GLN A 47 -2.73 -8.93 -10.94
N LYS A 48 -2.06 -9.77 -10.14
CA LYS A 48 -0.74 -9.44 -9.58
C LYS A 48 0.31 -9.18 -10.67
N ALA A 49 0.31 -9.98 -11.74
CA ALA A 49 1.24 -9.81 -12.85
C ALA A 49 0.95 -8.52 -13.64
N GLU A 50 -0.33 -8.19 -13.83
CA GLU A 50 -0.73 -6.97 -14.52
C GLU A 50 -0.35 -5.72 -13.72
N ASP A 51 -0.59 -5.71 -12.40
CA ASP A 51 -0.22 -4.60 -11.52
C ASP A 51 1.29 -4.36 -11.53
N ALA A 52 2.10 -5.44 -11.48
CA ALA A 52 3.55 -5.35 -11.59
C ALA A 52 3.99 -4.80 -12.97
N ARG A 53 3.32 -5.19 -14.05
CA ARG A 53 3.58 -4.67 -15.40
C ARG A 53 3.24 -3.19 -15.50
N ARG A 54 2.12 -2.75 -14.92
CA ARG A 54 1.71 -1.33 -14.88
C ARG A 54 2.74 -0.48 -14.13
N MET A 55 3.24 -0.94 -12.99
CA MET A 55 4.27 -0.24 -12.22
C MET A 55 5.61 -0.12 -12.97
N ARG A 56 6.00 -1.14 -13.75
CA ARG A 56 7.20 -1.06 -14.60
C ARG A 56 7.05 -0.07 -15.75
N LYS A 57 5.87 -0.05 -16.38
CA LYS A 57 5.59 0.84 -17.52
C LYS A 57 5.58 2.32 -17.13
N SER A 58 5.21 2.68 -15.90
CA SER A 58 5.24 4.07 -15.44
C SER A 58 6.64 4.61 -15.15
N TRP A 59 7.68 3.77 -15.26
CA TRP A 59 9.07 4.13 -14.96
C TRP A 59 9.94 4.28 -16.21
N THR A 60 9.40 3.91 -17.39
CA THR A 60 9.97 4.15 -18.73
C THR A 60 9.21 5.29 -19.38
#